data_AF-A0AAU2NLY1-F1
#
_entry.id   AF-A0AAU2NLY1-F1
#
_cell.length_a   1.000
_cell.length_b   1.000
_cell.length_c   1.000
_cell.angle_alpha   90.00
_cell.angle_beta   90.00
_cell.angle_gamma   90.00
#
_symmetry.space_group_name_H-M   'P 1'
#
loop_
_entity.id
_entity.type
_entity.pdbx_description
1 polymer ?
#
loop_
_entity_poly.entity_id
_entity_poly.type
_entity_poly.pdbx_seq_one_letter_code
_entity_poly.pdbx_strand_id
1 'polypeptide(L)'
;MARTTRRAGGGAAGRAAQRGAAGVLPGVGLLGLLLFSLGREHVWQALGGGLVVAGAAVVLGGALGFLFGVPRVRGGAGGPGGPGGEPHGSYVPNTNLEQVSDWLTKVLLGVGLTQLGSLGERLHQLGTALAPALGGGEGAVPFSAALVLYFLVSGFLAGWLVTRLTLPQVLSDADQALDLFLAGQDRDRRGDKVGADDLRVRAMRHLGLLGGSADRAEEPARRLPPGTAAGPATVVAEVRSTARRSALTSDQVRELFADGSEGRRIQALALMQGDPSLADLPSVLEAIEHPRSGFEQYNALLAARGLLARLPATDVGRLREAVSGQLVAPDGIPYGSDRSWLAEKILSRLEATTVIPQQAGPADGAQPAEPAGAPQPAEPPQ
;
A
#
# COMPACT_ATOMS: atom_id res chain seq x y z
N MET A 1 -7.84 -38.04 27.24
CA MET A 1 -7.16 -37.11 26.31
C MET A 1 -8.22 -36.33 25.53
N ALA A 2 -8.61 -35.15 26.01
CA ALA A 2 -9.61 -34.30 25.36
C ALA A 2 -8.89 -33.27 24.46
N ARG A 3 -9.21 -33.28 23.16
CA ARG A 3 -8.76 -32.29 22.18
C ARG A 3 -9.63 -31.05 22.28
N THR A 4 -9.02 -29.94 22.71
CA THR A 4 -9.62 -28.60 22.75
C THR A 4 -9.75 -28.05 21.33
N THR A 5 -10.98 -27.90 20.86
CA THR A 5 -11.35 -27.21 19.61
C THR A 5 -11.22 -25.70 19.80
N ARG A 6 -10.14 -25.10 19.27
CA ARG A 6 -9.95 -23.64 19.29
C ARG A 6 -10.76 -23.01 18.14
N ARG A 7 -11.91 -22.41 18.47
CA ARG A 7 -12.82 -21.68 17.56
C ARG A 7 -12.08 -20.57 16.80
N ALA A 8 -12.07 -20.65 15.47
CA ALA A 8 -11.58 -19.64 14.53
C ALA A 8 -12.57 -18.45 14.32
N GLY A 9 -13.20 -17.97 15.40
CA GLY A 9 -14.21 -16.90 15.35
C GLY A 9 -13.77 -15.54 15.92
N GLY A 10 -12.52 -15.41 16.40
CA GLY A 10 -12.09 -14.29 17.24
C GLY A 10 -11.75 -12.97 16.54
N GLY A 11 -11.51 -12.97 15.23
CA GLY A 11 -10.93 -11.81 14.53
C GLY A 11 -11.89 -10.62 14.33
N ALA A 12 -13.15 -10.88 13.98
CA ALA A 12 -14.14 -9.82 13.74
C ALA A 12 -14.76 -9.29 15.04
N ALA A 13 -15.12 -10.21 15.96
CA ALA A 13 -15.64 -9.87 17.28
C ALA A 13 -14.59 -9.15 18.16
N GLY A 14 -13.32 -9.53 18.06
CA GLY A 14 -12.22 -8.86 18.75
C GLY A 14 -12.02 -7.41 18.30
N ARG A 15 -12.05 -7.14 16.98
CA ARG A 15 -11.92 -5.77 16.44
C ARG A 15 -13.14 -4.89 16.76
N ALA A 16 -14.34 -5.45 16.76
CA ALA A 16 -15.55 -4.74 17.16
C ALA A 16 -15.57 -4.42 18.67
N ALA A 17 -15.18 -5.38 19.52
CA ALA A 17 -15.03 -5.16 20.96
C ALA A 17 -13.93 -4.15 21.30
N GLN A 18 -12.83 -4.15 20.54
CA GLN A 18 -11.71 -3.21 20.72
C GLN A 18 -12.08 -1.77 20.28
N ARG A 19 -12.89 -1.62 19.22
CA ARG A 19 -13.47 -0.33 18.81
C ARG A 19 -14.54 0.16 19.80
N GLY A 20 -15.36 -0.74 20.34
CA GLY A 20 -16.33 -0.44 21.40
C GLY A 20 -15.63 0.07 22.67
N ALA A 21 -14.60 -0.66 23.14
CA ALA A 21 -13.82 -0.27 24.32
C ALA A 21 -13.08 1.07 24.16
N ALA A 22 -12.58 1.38 22.95
CA ALA A 22 -11.93 2.66 22.67
C ALA A 22 -12.89 3.87 22.75
N GLY A 23 -14.19 3.67 22.48
CA GLY A 23 -15.20 4.72 22.57
C GLY A 23 -15.80 4.92 23.97
N VAL A 24 -15.69 3.93 24.85
CA VAL A 24 -16.32 3.96 26.19
C VAL A 24 -15.72 5.05 27.07
N LEU A 25 -14.40 5.20 27.10
CA LEU A 25 -13.72 6.23 27.90
C LEU A 25 -14.15 7.66 27.49
N PRO A 26 -13.89 8.14 26.26
CA PRO A 26 -14.33 9.48 25.88
C PRO A 26 -15.85 9.65 26.02
N GLY A 27 -16.65 8.61 25.79
CA GLY A 27 -18.10 8.62 25.99
C GLY A 27 -18.52 8.89 27.43
N VAL A 28 -17.86 8.29 28.43
CA VAL A 28 -18.13 8.56 29.86
C VAL A 28 -17.79 10.00 30.23
N GLY A 29 -16.67 10.54 29.75
CA GLY A 29 -16.30 11.94 29.98
C GLY A 29 -17.30 12.92 29.36
N LEU A 30 -17.75 12.66 28.13
CA LEU A 30 -18.74 13.49 27.44
C LEU A 30 -20.12 13.40 28.11
N LEU A 31 -20.53 12.21 28.56
CA LEU A 31 -21.76 12.03 29.34
C LEU A 31 -21.70 12.80 30.66
N GLY A 32 -20.56 12.74 31.36
CA GLY A 32 -20.32 13.52 32.57
C GLY A 32 -20.42 15.03 32.33
N LEU A 33 -19.85 15.52 31.23
CA LEU A 33 -19.98 16.92 30.81
C LEU A 33 -21.44 17.30 30.52
N LEU A 34 -22.19 16.44 29.83
CA LEU A 34 -23.60 16.67 29.54
C LEU A 34 -24.41 16.77 30.84
N LEU A 35 -24.29 15.78 31.73
CA LEU A 35 -25.01 15.75 33.01
C LEU A 35 -24.65 16.95 33.88
N PHE A 36 -23.38 17.34 33.91
CA PHE A 36 -22.92 18.51 34.64
C PHE A 36 -23.52 19.82 34.07
N SER A 37 -23.54 19.94 32.73
CA SER A 37 -24.04 21.14 32.05
C SER A 37 -25.55 21.32 32.23
N LEU A 38 -26.32 20.23 32.31
CA LEU A 38 -27.77 20.28 32.54
C LEU A 38 -28.14 20.89 33.91
N GLY A 39 -27.23 20.86 34.89
CA GLY A 39 -27.42 21.47 36.21
C GLY A 39 -27.04 22.95 36.28
N ARG A 40 -26.66 23.60 35.17
CA ARG A 40 -26.18 25.00 35.14
C ARG A 40 -27.26 25.95 34.60
N GLU A 41 -27.26 27.19 35.08
CA GLU A 41 -28.17 28.24 34.58
C GLU A 41 -27.98 28.51 33.08
N HIS A 42 -26.74 28.44 32.61
CA HIS A 42 -26.37 28.60 31.20
C HIS A 42 -25.88 27.28 30.59
N VAL A 43 -26.80 26.33 30.43
CA VAL A 43 -26.52 24.97 29.92
C VAL A 43 -25.68 24.96 28.64
N TRP A 44 -26.04 25.78 27.65
CA TRP A 44 -25.35 25.81 26.35
C TRP A 44 -23.94 26.39 26.43
N GLN A 45 -23.74 27.38 27.29
CA GLN A 45 -22.40 27.92 27.56
C GLN A 45 -21.54 26.86 28.25
N ALA A 46 -22.08 26.21 29.28
CA ALA A 46 -21.37 25.16 30.03
C ALA A 46 -20.97 23.98 29.13
N LEU A 47 -21.91 23.53 28.28
CA LEU A 47 -21.68 22.43 27.35
C LEU A 47 -20.68 22.83 26.26
N GLY A 48 -20.86 24.01 25.65
CA GLY A 48 -19.97 24.50 24.60
C GLY A 48 -18.54 24.76 25.09
N GLY A 49 -18.41 25.47 26.22
CA GLY A 49 -17.11 25.73 26.84
C GLY A 49 -16.42 24.45 27.30
N GLY A 50 -17.16 23.54 27.93
CA GLY A 50 -16.64 22.23 28.32
C GLY A 50 -16.19 21.38 27.14
N LEU A 51 -16.89 21.40 26.01
CA LEU A 51 -16.49 20.67 24.80
C LEU A 51 -15.20 21.23 24.19
N VAL A 52 -15.02 22.55 24.15
CA VAL A 52 -13.78 23.17 23.69
C VAL A 52 -12.62 22.82 24.61
N VAL A 53 -12.83 22.87 25.94
CA VAL A 53 -11.82 22.48 26.93
C VAL A 53 -11.45 21.00 26.79
N ALA A 54 -12.43 20.11 26.66
CA ALA A 54 -12.22 18.69 26.44
C ALA A 54 -11.45 18.43 25.13
N GLY A 55 -11.84 19.08 24.03
CA GLY A 55 -11.16 18.98 22.75
C GLY A 55 -9.71 19.44 22.80
N ALA A 56 -9.43 20.58 23.43
CA ALA A 56 -8.08 21.10 23.60
C ALA A 56 -7.21 20.13 24.42
N ALA A 57 -7.76 19.56 25.50
CA ALA A 57 -7.07 18.56 26.31
C ALA A 57 -6.79 17.27 25.52
N VAL A 58 -7.74 16.79 24.70
CA VAL A 58 -7.52 15.63 23.82
C VAL A 58 -6.40 15.90 22.81
N VAL A 59 -6.38 17.07 22.17
CA VAL A 59 -5.34 17.41 21.18
C VAL A 59 -3.97 17.48 21.85
N LEU A 60 -3.87 18.17 22.98
CA LEU A 60 -2.61 18.29 23.72
C LEU A 60 -2.13 16.92 24.23
N GLY A 61 -3.03 16.14 24.82
CA GLY A 61 -2.74 14.78 25.28
C GLY A 61 -2.30 13.90 24.12
N GLY A 62 -3.05 13.91 23.02
CA GLY A 62 -2.75 13.14 21.81
C GLY A 62 -1.41 13.49 21.19
N ALA A 63 -1.05 14.76 21.13
CA ALA A 63 0.26 15.21 20.66
C ALA A 63 1.40 14.68 21.55
N LEU A 64 1.24 14.74 22.87
CA LEU A 64 2.19 14.14 23.81
C LEU A 64 2.26 12.62 23.62
N GLY A 65 1.10 11.95 23.54
CA GLY A 65 1.00 10.51 23.33
C GLY A 65 1.71 10.08 22.05
N PHE A 66 1.51 10.82 20.97
CA PHE A 66 2.23 10.65 19.70
C PHE A 66 3.74 10.70 19.93
N LEU A 67 4.26 11.77 20.53
CA LEU A 67 5.72 11.92 20.79
C LEU A 67 6.30 10.75 21.58
N PHE A 68 5.59 10.25 22.58
CA PHE A 68 6.00 9.09 23.37
C PHE A 68 5.84 7.76 22.63
N GLY A 69 4.94 7.70 21.64
CA GLY A 69 4.64 6.51 20.85
C GLY A 69 5.54 6.33 19.62
N VAL A 70 6.23 7.38 19.17
CA VAL A 70 7.12 7.30 17.99
C VAL A 70 8.18 6.21 18.20
N PRO A 71 8.29 5.23 17.27
CA PRO A 71 9.30 4.17 17.34
C PRO A 71 10.69 4.74 17.07
N ARG A 72 11.72 4.10 17.62
CA ARG A 72 13.11 4.47 17.33
C ARG A 72 13.64 3.62 16.18
N VAL A 73 14.24 4.28 15.19
CA VAL A 73 15.00 3.60 14.13
C VAL A 73 16.30 3.12 14.74
N ARG A 74 16.56 1.80 14.74
CA ARG A 74 17.90 1.30 15.05
C ARG A 74 18.78 1.60 13.85
N GLY A 75 19.54 2.69 13.91
CA GLY A 75 20.64 2.91 12.98
C GLY A 75 21.59 1.72 13.09
N GLY A 76 21.76 0.98 12.00
CA GLY A 76 22.78 -0.05 11.93
C GLY A 76 24.12 0.59 12.28
N ALA A 77 24.74 0.15 13.37
CA ALA A 77 26.14 0.42 13.61
C ALA A 77 26.89 -0.08 12.37
N GLY A 78 27.47 0.84 11.61
CA GLY A 78 28.22 0.54 10.41
C GLY A 78 29.34 -0.45 10.73
N GLY A 79 29.20 -1.67 10.22
CA GLY A 79 30.34 -2.52 9.94
C GLY A 79 31.06 -1.95 8.72
N PRO A 80 32.40 -1.79 8.75
CA PRO A 80 33.12 -1.16 7.66
C PRO A 80 33.18 -2.13 6.46
N GLY A 81 32.46 -1.80 5.37
CA GLY A 81 32.61 -2.52 4.10
C GLY A 81 31.44 -2.38 3.13
N GLY A 82 31.33 -1.25 2.44
CA GLY A 82 30.48 -1.11 1.24
C GLY A 82 29.91 0.29 1.05
N PRO A 83 30.31 1.05 0.01
CA PRO A 83 29.66 2.31 -0.32
C PRO A 83 28.32 2.01 -1.03
N GLY A 84 27.20 2.39 -0.39
CA GLY A 84 25.87 2.41 -1.02
C GLY A 84 24.76 1.58 -0.37
N GLY A 85 25.00 0.93 0.77
CA GLY A 85 23.93 0.24 1.51
C GLY A 85 23.12 1.23 2.36
N GLU A 86 21.91 1.57 1.93
CA GLU A 86 21.00 2.41 2.73
C GLU A 86 20.66 1.74 4.08
N PRO A 87 20.50 2.52 5.15
CA PRO A 87 20.34 2.00 6.50
C PRO A 87 19.03 1.23 6.63
N HIS A 88 19.15 -0.09 6.78
CA HIS A 88 18.02 -0.97 7.06
C HIS A 88 17.54 -0.72 8.50
N GLY A 89 16.60 0.20 8.65
CA GLY A 89 16.05 0.62 9.93
C GLY A 89 15.11 -0.42 10.52
N SER A 90 15.62 -1.38 11.28
CA SER A 90 14.75 -2.16 12.15
C SER A 90 14.14 -1.22 13.20
N TYR A 91 12.83 -0.99 13.11
CA TYR A 91 12.09 -0.20 14.09
C TYR A 91 12.04 -0.94 15.42
N VAL A 92 12.65 -0.37 16.45
CA VAL A 92 12.63 -0.92 17.80
C VAL A 92 11.54 -0.22 18.61
N PRO A 93 10.72 -0.95 19.37
CA PRO A 93 9.73 -0.36 20.27
C PRO A 93 10.39 0.62 21.25
N ASN A 94 9.76 1.77 21.45
CA ASN A 94 10.27 2.78 22.38
C ASN A 94 10.00 2.39 23.83
N THR A 95 11.04 2.40 24.68
CA THR A 95 10.96 2.12 26.13
C THR A 95 10.74 3.37 26.99
N ASN A 96 10.46 4.53 26.39
CA ASN A 96 10.30 5.80 27.13
C ASN A 96 9.23 5.71 28.25
N LEU A 97 8.10 5.03 28.04
CA LEU A 97 7.08 4.88 29.09
C LEU A 97 7.50 3.94 30.23
N GLU A 98 8.33 2.94 29.95
CA GLU A 98 8.89 2.07 30.98
C GLU A 98 9.79 2.87 31.93
N GLN A 99 10.64 3.74 31.36
CA GLN A 99 11.51 4.63 32.11
C GLN A 99 10.71 5.64 32.94
N VAL A 100 9.67 6.25 32.36
CA VAL A 100 8.79 7.18 33.09
C VAL A 100 8.02 6.47 34.20
N SER A 101 7.54 5.24 33.96
CA SER A 101 6.83 4.44 34.98
C SER A 101 7.72 4.07 36.16
N ASP A 102 8.96 3.66 35.89
CA ASP A 102 9.96 3.36 36.92
C ASP A 102 10.31 4.63 37.73
N TRP A 103 10.55 5.75 37.05
CA TRP A 103 10.79 7.04 37.70
C TRP A 103 9.59 7.51 38.53
N LEU A 104 8.37 7.42 38.00
CA LEU A 104 7.14 7.82 38.70
C LEU A 104 6.94 6.97 39.96
N THR A 105 7.16 5.67 39.89
CA THR A 105 7.05 4.77 41.04
C THR A 105 8.06 5.15 42.13
N LYS A 106 9.29 5.53 41.76
CA LYS A 106 10.31 6.02 42.69
C LYS A 106 9.93 7.37 43.33
N VAL A 107 9.28 8.27 42.58
CA VAL A 107 8.77 9.54 43.12
C VAL A 107 7.63 9.31 44.10
N LEU A 108 6.67 8.44 43.77
CA LEU A 108 5.56 8.09 44.69
C LEU A 108 6.06 7.44 45.99
N LEU A 109 7.11 6.62 45.92
CA LEU A 109 7.66 5.92 47.09
C LEU A 109 8.66 6.75 47.92
N GLY A 110 9.22 7.83 47.37
CA GLY A 110 10.36 8.54 47.98
C GLY A 110 10.20 10.06 48.17
N VAL A 111 10.08 10.81 47.07
CA VAL A 111 10.26 12.29 47.05
C VAL A 111 8.95 13.06 46.83
N GLY A 112 7.84 12.38 46.52
CA GLY A 112 6.57 13.00 46.14
C GLY A 112 5.91 13.88 47.21
N LEU A 113 6.23 13.71 48.50
CA LEU A 113 5.52 14.36 49.60
C LEU A 113 5.61 15.90 49.62
N THR A 114 6.67 16.49 49.07
CA THR A 114 6.86 17.97 49.10
C THR A 114 6.35 18.69 47.85
N GLN A 115 6.31 18.03 46.70
CA GLN A 115 5.90 18.63 45.41
C GLN A 115 4.39 18.50 45.13
N LEU A 116 3.71 17.52 45.72
CA LEU A 116 2.28 17.25 45.49
C LEU A 116 1.37 18.45 45.87
N GLY A 117 1.74 19.22 46.89
CA GLY A 117 0.97 20.41 47.28
C GLY A 117 0.90 21.46 46.16
N SER A 118 2.04 21.72 45.48
CA SER A 118 2.10 22.70 44.39
C SER A 118 1.32 22.29 43.14
N LEU A 119 1.17 20.98 42.90
CA LEU A 119 0.37 20.45 41.79
C LEU A 119 -1.12 20.69 42.05
N GLY A 120 -1.58 20.44 43.27
CA GLY A 120 -2.96 20.71 43.68
C GLY A 120 -3.34 22.18 43.49
N GLU A 121 -2.46 23.09 43.88
CA GLU A 121 -2.69 24.53 43.73
C GLU A 121 -2.74 24.98 42.27
N ARG A 122 -1.86 24.47 41.41
CA ARG A 122 -1.90 24.74 39.96
C ARG A 122 -3.17 24.19 39.30
N LEU A 123 -3.62 22.99 39.70
CA LEU A 123 -4.89 22.42 39.21
C LEU A 123 -6.08 23.25 39.67
N HIS A 124 -6.06 23.76 40.89
CA HIS A 124 -7.09 24.65 41.40
C HIS A 124 -7.11 25.99 40.63
N GLN A 125 -5.94 26.58 40.35
CA GLN A 125 -5.82 27.80 39.52
C GLN A 125 -6.36 27.58 38.11
N LEU A 126 -6.01 26.46 37.47
CA LEU A 126 -6.54 26.08 36.16
C LEU A 126 -8.06 25.91 36.20
N GLY A 127 -8.58 25.21 37.21
CA GLY A 127 -10.02 25.04 37.40
C GLY A 127 -10.73 26.38 37.61
N THR A 128 -10.11 27.30 38.35
CA THR A 128 -10.64 28.65 38.60
C THR A 128 -10.70 29.47 37.32
N ALA A 129 -9.67 29.39 36.47
CA ALA A 129 -9.63 30.06 35.18
C ALA A 129 -10.69 29.53 34.20
N LEU A 130 -11.00 28.24 34.26
CA LEU A 130 -11.93 27.58 33.32
C LEU A 130 -13.38 27.54 33.81
N ALA A 131 -13.63 27.64 35.12
CA ALA A 131 -14.97 27.57 35.70
C ALA A 131 -16.00 28.51 35.05
N PRO A 132 -15.67 29.78 34.67
CA PRO A 132 -16.62 30.66 33.99
C PRO A 132 -17.04 30.13 32.60
N ALA A 133 -16.16 29.45 31.88
CA ALA A 133 -16.47 28.84 30.60
C ALA A 133 -17.44 27.64 30.76
N LEU A 134 -17.47 27.02 31.95
CA LEU A 134 -18.37 25.92 32.28
C LEU A 134 -19.67 26.39 32.98
N GLY A 135 -19.99 27.68 32.92
CA GLY A 135 -21.21 28.25 33.51
C GLY A 135 -21.10 28.63 34.99
N GLY A 136 -19.90 28.59 35.58
CA GLY A 136 -19.65 29.04 36.96
C GLY A 136 -20.40 28.25 38.03
N GLY A 137 -20.45 28.77 39.26
CA GLY A 137 -21.17 28.20 40.40
C GLY A 137 -20.42 27.12 41.19
N GLU A 138 -21.08 26.58 42.22
CA GLU A 138 -20.49 25.57 43.11
C GLU A 138 -20.09 24.32 42.32
N GLY A 139 -18.89 23.81 42.58
CA GLY A 139 -18.35 22.62 41.91
C GLY A 139 -17.75 22.85 40.51
N ALA A 140 -17.87 24.04 39.91
CA ALA A 140 -17.31 24.30 38.57
C ALA A 140 -15.78 24.27 38.53
N VAL A 141 -15.12 24.78 39.56
CA VAL A 141 -13.66 24.74 39.70
C VAL A 141 -13.11 23.30 39.70
N PRO A 142 -13.52 22.41 40.64
CA PRO A 142 -13.02 21.05 40.65
C PRO A 142 -13.45 20.25 39.42
N PHE A 143 -14.65 20.48 38.88
CA PHE A 143 -15.10 19.80 37.67
C PHE A 143 -14.25 20.18 36.45
N SER A 144 -13.91 21.46 36.28
CA SER A 144 -13.09 21.93 35.17
C SER A 144 -11.69 21.31 35.21
N ALA A 145 -11.07 21.23 36.39
CA ALA A 145 -9.78 20.58 36.57
C ALA A 145 -9.85 19.08 36.24
N ALA A 146 -10.89 18.39 36.73
CA ALA A 146 -11.11 16.97 36.44
C ALA A 146 -11.36 16.71 34.95
N LEU A 147 -12.13 17.57 34.28
CA LEU A 147 -12.43 17.48 32.85
C LEU A 147 -11.15 17.57 32.01
N VAL A 148 -10.29 18.54 32.28
CA VAL A 148 -9.00 18.68 31.60
C VAL A 148 -8.15 17.43 31.82
N LEU A 149 -7.98 16.98 33.06
CA LEU A 149 -7.17 15.80 33.38
C LEU A 149 -7.70 14.55 32.68
N TYR A 150 -9.01 14.35 32.70
CA TYR A 150 -9.67 13.20 32.08
C TYR A 150 -9.37 13.12 30.59
N PHE A 151 -9.61 14.21 29.86
CA PHE A 151 -9.44 14.25 28.42
C PHE A 151 -7.99 14.35 27.98
N LEU A 152 -7.11 14.94 28.80
CA LEU A 152 -5.66 14.95 28.58
C LEU A 152 -5.09 13.53 28.65
N VAL A 153 -5.43 12.78 29.70
CA VAL A 153 -4.98 11.38 29.87
C VAL A 153 -5.59 10.49 28.79
N SER A 154 -6.87 10.66 28.48
CA SER A 154 -7.55 9.89 27.42
C SER A 154 -6.93 10.17 26.05
N GLY A 155 -6.66 11.44 25.73
CA GLY A 155 -5.98 11.85 24.50
C GLY A 155 -4.56 11.28 24.43
N PHE A 156 -3.82 11.33 25.53
CA PHE A 156 -2.48 10.76 25.63
C PHE A 156 -2.46 9.26 25.35
N LEU A 157 -3.31 8.48 26.03
CA LEU A 157 -3.40 7.04 25.81
C LEU A 157 -3.80 6.71 24.36
N ALA A 158 -4.78 7.43 23.81
CA ALA A 158 -5.22 7.23 22.43
C ALA A 158 -4.11 7.53 21.42
N GLY A 159 -3.49 8.71 21.53
CA GLY A 159 -2.38 9.12 20.65
C GLY A 159 -1.20 8.17 20.75
N TRP A 160 -0.83 7.76 21.96
CA TRP A 160 0.24 6.79 22.19
C TRP A 160 -0.08 5.42 21.60
N LEU A 161 -1.29 4.89 21.85
CA LEU A 161 -1.68 3.57 21.40
C LEU A 161 -1.77 3.49 19.88
N VAL A 162 -2.39 4.49 19.24
CA VAL A 162 -2.45 4.59 17.78
C VAL A 162 -1.04 4.64 17.22
N THR A 163 -0.21 5.58 17.68
CA THR A 163 1.15 5.75 17.18
C THR A 163 1.97 4.48 17.36
N ARG A 164 1.90 3.84 18.52
CA ARG A 164 2.69 2.62 18.81
C ARG A 164 2.25 1.42 17.98
N LEU A 165 0.96 1.30 17.64
CA LEU A 165 0.43 0.15 16.91
C LEU A 165 0.48 0.32 15.40
N THR A 166 0.27 1.53 14.88
CA THR A 166 0.13 1.76 13.44
C THR A 166 1.39 2.34 12.79
N LEU A 167 2.11 3.23 13.49
CA LEU A 167 3.23 3.95 12.87
C LEU A 167 4.39 3.02 12.44
N PRO A 168 4.80 1.99 13.22
CA PRO A 168 5.84 1.07 12.76
C PRO A 168 5.47 0.30 11.49
N GLN A 169 4.20 -0.07 11.33
CA GLN A 169 3.71 -0.80 10.16
C GLN A 169 3.74 0.11 8.93
N VAL A 170 3.15 1.30 9.05
CA VAL A 170 3.09 2.29 7.95
C VAL A 170 4.49 2.70 7.50
N LEU A 171 5.41 2.93 8.44
CA LEU A 171 6.79 3.27 8.10
C LEU A 171 7.53 2.09 7.45
N SER A 172 7.38 0.87 7.96
CA SER A 172 7.99 -0.32 7.36
C SER A 172 7.46 -0.60 5.95
N ASP A 173 6.16 -0.42 5.73
CA ASP A 173 5.53 -0.61 4.42
C ASP A 173 6.02 0.46 3.42
N ALA A 174 6.16 1.70 3.88
CA ALA A 174 6.70 2.79 3.07
C ALA A 174 8.18 2.58 2.72
N ASP A 175 9.02 2.17 3.68
CA ASP A 175 10.44 1.88 3.47
C ASP A 175 10.61 0.72 2.48
N GLN A 176 9.86 -0.37 2.66
CA GLN A 176 9.90 -1.52 1.74
C GLN A 176 9.41 -1.15 0.32
N ALA A 177 8.40 -0.30 0.21
CA ALA A 177 7.95 0.21 -1.08
C ALA A 177 9.04 1.07 -1.76
N LEU A 178 9.72 1.92 -1.00
CA LEU A 178 10.82 2.74 -1.51
C LEU A 178 11.97 1.86 -2.05
N ASP A 179 12.39 0.85 -1.30
CA ASP A 179 13.42 -0.11 -1.72
C ASP A 179 13.07 -0.79 -3.05
N LEU A 180 11.82 -1.24 -3.19
CA LEU A 180 11.32 -1.86 -4.40
C LEU A 180 11.29 -0.87 -5.57
N PHE A 181 10.91 0.39 -5.34
CA PHE A 181 10.97 1.44 -6.36
C PHE A 181 12.40 1.70 -6.84
N LEU A 182 13.36 1.84 -5.91
CA LEU A 182 14.77 2.05 -6.22
C LEU A 182 15.36 0.88 -7.00
N ALA A 183 15.11 -0.36 -6.54
CA ALA A 183 15.53 -1.57 -7.25
C ALA A 183 14.89 -1.69 -8.64
N GLY A 184 13.65 -1.21 -8.80
CA GLY A 184 12.96 -1.11 -10.08
C GLY A 184 13.65 -0.15 -11.04
N GLN A 185 14.03 1.05 -10.56
CA GLN A 185 14.79 2.01 -11.36
C GLN A 185 16.14 1.46 -11.80
N ASP A 186 16.87 0.76 -10.92
CA ASP A 186 18.14 0.14 -11.25
C ASP A 186 18.02 -0.89 -12.37
N ARG A 187 16.94 -1.70 -12.37
CA ARG A 187 16.66 -2.66 -13.44
C ARG A 187 16.28 -2.00 -14.75
N ASP A 188 15.52 -0.91 -14.70
CA ASP A 188 15.15 -0.14 -15.88
C ASP A 188 16.38 0.46 -16.57
N ARG A 189 17.33 1.01 -15.77
CA ARG A 189 18.62 1.49 -16.27
C ARG A 189 19.47 0.40 -16.93
N ARG A 190 19.32 -0.86 -16.49
CA ARG A 190 19.98 -2.03 -17.09
C ARG A 190 19.21 -2.62 -18.28
N GLY A 191 18.10 -2.01 -18.70
CA GLY A 191 17.28 -2.43 -19.83
C GLY A 191 16.25 -3.53 -19.52
N ASP A 192 16.15 -3.99 -18.27
CA ASP A 192 15.15 -4.96 -17.83
C ASP A 192 13.84 -4.26 -17.43
N LYS A 193 13.10 -3.80 -18.45
CA LYS A 193 11.84 -3.07 -18.27
C LYS A 193 10.76 -3.91 -17.60
N VAL A 194 10.76 -5.22 -17.82
CA VAL A 194 9.76 -6.14 -17.26
C VAL A 194 10.02 -6.37 -15.77
N GLY A 195 11.27 -6.61 -15.38
CA GLY A 195 11.66 -6.70 -13.97
C GLY A 195 11.48 -5.39 -13.21
N ALA A 196 11.76 -4.25 -13.84
CA ALA A 196 11.53 -2.93 -13.28
C ALA A 196 10.06 -2.69 -12.92
N ASP A 197 9.15 -3.08 -13.81
CA ASP A 197 7.72 -2.90 -13.58
C ASP A 197 7.14 -3.87 -12.55
N ASP A 198 7.63 -5.12 -12.46
CA ASP A 198 7.22 -6.04 -11.40
C ASP A 198 7.55 -5.49 -10.01
N LEU A 199 8.74 -4.88 -9.86
CA LEU A 199 9.14 -4.24 -8.60
C LEU A 199 8.28 -3.02 -8.27
N ARG A 200 7.92 -2.20 -9.27
CA ARG A 200 6.99 -1.07 -9.09
C ARG A 200 5.60 -1.53 -8.66
N VAL A 201 5.09 -2.62 -9.24
CA VAL A 201 3.79 -3.20 -8.82
C VAL A 201 3.84 -3.68 -7.38
N ARG A 202 4.90 -4.39 -6.98
CA ARG A 202 5.09 -4.82 -5.58
C ARG A 202 5.18 -3.63 -4.62
N ALA A 203 5.88 -2.55 -5.00
CA ALA A 203 5.97 -1.34 -4.20
C ALA A 203 4.60 -0.69 -3.99
N MET A 204 3.81 -0.57 -5.06
CA MET A 204 2.44 -0.03 -4.98
C MET A 204 1.52 -0.91 -4.13
N ARG A 205 1.73 -2.23 -4.10
CA ARG A 205 1.00 -3.14 -3.19
C ARG A 205 1.33 -2.86 -1.73
N HIS A 206 2.60 -2.66 -1.38
CA HIS A 206 3.00 -2.29 -0.01
C HIS A 206 2.37 -0.96 0.44
N LEU A 207 2.17 -0.01 -0.46
CA LEU A 207 1.48 1.25 -0.17
C LEU A 207 -0.06 1.12 -0.12
N GLY A 208 -0.61 -0.08 -0.35
CA GLY A 208 -2.06 -0.30 -0.42
C GLY A 208 -2.73 0.35 -1.64
N LEU A 209 -1.96 0.78 -2.64
CA LEU A 209 -2.46 1.41 -3.87
C LEU A 209 -2.96 0.38 -4.88
N LEU A 210 -2.48 -0.86 -4.77
CA LEU A 210 -2.94 -2.02 -5.55
C LEU A 210 -3.25 -3.15 -4.56
N GLY A 211 -4.51 -3.30 -4.13
CA GLY A 211 -4.85 -4.28 -3.10
C GLY A 211 -6.33 -4.50 -2.87
N GLY A 212 -6.86 -5.60 -3.43
CA GLY A 212 -8.21 -6.10 -3.14
C GLY A 212 -8.41 -7.63 -3.18
N SER A 213 -7.52 -8.42 -3.81
CA SER A 213 -7.84 -9.84 -4.05
C SER A 213 -6.69 -10.86 -4.04
N ALA A 214 -5.42 -10.47 -3.97
CA ALA A 214 -4.32 -11.45 -3.93
C ALA A 214 -4.27 -12.20 -2.59
N ASP A 215 -4.58 -11.53 -1.48
CA ASP A 215 -4.56 -12.13 -0.14
C ASP A 215 -5.66 -13.18 0.10
N ARG A 216 -6.75 -13.20 -0.69
CA ARG A 216 -7.82 -14.19 -0.53
C ARG A 216 -7.57 -15.52 -1.25
N ALA A 217 -6.70 -15.55 -2.26
CA ALA A 217 -6.45 -16.75 -3.04
C ALA A 217 -5.30 -17.62 -2.50
N GLU A 218 -4.45 -17.09 -1.60
CA GLU A 218 -3.29 -17.82 -1.06
C GLU A 218 -3.62 -18.73 0.14
N GLU A 219 -4.88 -18.83 0.58
CA GLU A 219 -5.24 -19.67 1.74
C GLU A 219 -5.04 -21.19 1.57
N PRO A 220 -4.99 -21.82 0.38
CA PRO A 220 -4.73 -23.27 0.32
C PRO A 220 -3.27 -23.68 0.52
N ALA A 221 -2.29 -22.78 0.31
CA ALA A 221 -0.86 -23.15 0.26
C ALA A 221 -0.14 -23.12 1.63
N ARG A 222 -0.76 -22.59 2.70
CA ARG A 222 -0.16 -22.43 4.03
C ARG A 222 -0.03 -23.72 4.87
N ARG A 223 -0.12 -24.91 4.26
CA ARG A 223 -0.03 -26.21 4.97
C ARG A 223 1.29 -26.97 4.79
N LEU A 224 2.41 -26.31 4.44
CA LEU A 224 3.72 -26.98 4.46
C LEU A 224 4.58 -26.57 5.68
N PRO A 225 5.31 -27.53 6.30
CA PRO A 225 6.20 -27.28 7.43
C PRO A 225 7.41 -26.41 7.03
N PRO A 226 8.03 -25.70 8.00
CA PRO A 226 9.15 -24.80 7.75
C PRO A 226 10.42 -25.60 7.43
N GLY A 227 10.90 -25.52 6.19
CA GLY A 227 12.13 -26.22 5.79
C GLY A 227 12.69 -25.88 4.40
N THR A 228 11.89 -25.35 3.47
CA THR A 228 12.35 -24.95 2.12
C THR A 228 11.70 -23.62 1.72
N ALA A 229 12.06 -22.55 2.40
CA ALA A 229 11.45 -21.23 2.24
C ALA A 229 12.00 -20.43 1.03
N ALA A 230 11.89 -20.99 -0.18
CA ALA A 230 11.89 -20.20 -1.40
C ALA A 230 10.46 -20.24 -1.94
N GLY A 231 9.70 -19.16 -1.74
CA GLY A 231 8.33 -19.07 -2.21
C GLY A 231 8.24 -19.17 -3.74
N PRO A 232 7.07 -19.50 -4.31
CA PRO A 232 6.91 -19.62 -5.76
C PRO A 232 7.35 -18.36 -6.53
N ALA A 233 7.22 -17.17 -5.93
CA ALA A 233 7.70 -15.92 -6.51
C ALA A 233 9.24 -15.79 -6.61
N THR A 234 10.01 -16.36 -5.67
CA THR A 234 11.49 -16.33 -5.74
C THR A 234 11.98 -17.29 -6.81
N VAL A 235 11.34 -18.45 -6.96
CA VAL A 235 11.64 -19.42 -8.02
C VAL A 235 11.35 -18.81 -9.40
N VAL A 236 10.22 -18.12 -9.58
CA VAL A 236 9.90 -17.40 -10.83
C VAL A 236 10.94 -16.33 -11.16
N ALA A 237 11.37 -15.54 -10.18
CA ALA A 237 12.37 -14.49 -10.39
C ALA A 237 13.74 -15.07 -10.79
N GLU A 238 14.14 -16.19 -10.18
CA GLU A 238 15.36 -16.90 -10.51
C GLU A 238 15.32 -17.44 -11.95
N VAL A 239 14.24 -18.16 -12.32
CA VAL A 239 14.02 -18.71 -13.66
C VAL A 239 14.02 -17.60 -14.73
N ARG A 240 13.37 -16.46 -14.45
CA ARG A 240 13.38 -15.32 -15.37
C ARG A 240 14.81 -14.80 -15.61
N SER A 241 15.63 -14.73 -14.56
CA SER A 241 17.00 -14.20 -14.64
C SER A 241 17.97 -15.10 -15.40
N THR A 242 17.68 -16.40 -15.49
CA THR A 242 18.49 -17.41 -16.17
C THR A 242 17.98 -17.72 -17.58
N ALA A 243 16.75 -17.36 -17.92
CA ALA A 243 16.10 -17.66 -19.20
C ALA A 243 16.94 -17.32 -20.43
N ARG A 244 17.50 -16.11 -20.53
CA ARG A 244 18.35 -15.69 -21.67
C ARG A 244 19.66 -16.47 -21.80
N ARG A 245 20.12 -17.10 -20.72
CA ARG A 245 21.32 -17.95 -20.70
C ARG A 245 20.98 -19.42 -20.91
N SER A 246 19.70 -19.77 -20.95
CA SER A 246 19.26 -21.13 -21.20
C SER A 246 19.40 -21.45 -22.69
N ALA A 247 19.81 -22.68 -23.01
CA ALA A 247 19.85 -23.18 -24.38
C ALA A 247 18.48 -23.70 -24.87
N LEU A 248 17.39 -23.23 -24.24
CA LEU A 248 16.05 -23.71 -24.53
C LEU A 248 15.49 -23.07 -25.80
N THR A 249 14.62 -23.78 -26.50
CA THR A 249 13.86 -23.27 -27.65
C THR A 249 12.41 -22.97 -27.27
N SER A 250 11.70 -22.18 -28.08
CA SER A 250 10.27 -21.91 -27.87
C SER A 250 9.44 -23.21 -27.85
N ASP A 251 9.81 -24.22 -28.64
CA ASP A 251 9.10 -25.51 -28.67
C ASP A 251 9.32 -26.32 -27.39
N GLN A 252 10.53 -26.30 -26.83
CA GLN A 252 10.80 -26.95 -25.55
C GLN A 252 10.06 -26.27 -24.38
N VAL A 253 9.93 -24.94 -24.42
CA VAL A 253 9.15 -24.20 -23.41
C VAL A 253 7.65 -24.48 -23.56
N ARG A 254 7.17 -24.66 -24.79
CA ARG A 254 5.79 -25.12 -25.08
C ARG A 254 5.54 -26.53 -24.53
N GLU A 255 6.45 -27.47 -24.75
CA GLU A 255 6.36 -28.83 -24.18
C GLU A 255 6.36 -28.81 -22.65
N LEU A 256 7.22 -27.97 -22.05
CA LEU A 256 7.26 -27.78 -20.60
C LEU A 256 5.93 -27.27 -20.04
N PHE A 257 5.26 -26.37 -20.77
CA PHE A 257 3.93 -25.89 -20.42
C PHE A 257 2.85 -26.97 -20.62
N ALA A 258 2.94 -27.73 -21.71
CA ALA A 258 1.98 -28.78 -22.09
C ALA A 258 1.95 -29.98 -21.13
N ASP A 259 3.05 -30.25 -20.41
CA ASP A 259 3.08 -31.23 -19.32
C ASP A 259 1.99 -30.95 -18.25
N GLY A 260 1.58 -29.68 -18.14
CA GLY A 260 0.33 -29.32 -17.49
C GLY A 260 0.44 -29.14 -15.98
N SER A 261 1.48 -29.60 -15.28
CA SER A 261 1.60 -29.30 -13.84
C SER A 261 1.69 -27.78 -13.59
N GLU A 262 1.00 -27.28 -12.54
CA GLU A 262 0.92 -25.83 -12.26
C GLU A 262 2.32 -25.21 -12.13
N GLY A 263 3.23 -25.88 -11.43
CA GLY A 263 4.61 -25.42 -11.28
C GLY A 263 5.39 -25.32 -12.61
N ARG A 264 5.23 -26.28 -13.52
CA ARG A 264 5.92 -26.24 -14.83
C ARG A 264 5.31 -25.22 -15.77
N ARG A 265 3.99 -25.01 -15.71
CA ARG A 265 3.32 -23.94 -16.47
C ARG A 265 3.80 -22.56 -16.04
N ILE A 266 3.87 -22.31 -14.73
CA ILE A 266 4.43 -21.06 -14.19
C ILE A 266 5.91 -20.92 -14.56
N GLN A 267 6.69 -22.00 -14.49
CA GLN A 267 8.10 -22.00 -14.90
C GLN A 267 8.26 -21.65 -16.39
N ALA A 268 7.44 -22.22 -17.26
CA ALA A 268 7.42 -21.90 -18.68
C ALA A 268 7.09 -20.43 -18.90
N LEU A 269 6.04 -19.90 -18.26
CA LEU A 269 5.68 -18.48 -18.32
C LEU A 269 6.84 -17.58 -17.80
N ALA A 270 7.56 -18.01 -16.76
CA ALA A 270 8.71 -17.29 -16.24
C ALA A 270 9.90 -17.27 -17.23
N LEU A 271 10.13 -18.36 -17.96
CA LEU A 271 11.12 -18.42 -19.05
C LEU A 271 10.76 -17.45 -20.18
N MET A 272 9.50 -17.44 -20.61
CA MET A 272 8.98 -16.52 -21.63
C MET A 272 9.11 -15.05 -21.22
N GLN A 273 8.94 -14.74 -19.93
CA GLN A 273 9.14 -13.38 -19.39
C GLN A 273 10.62 -12.95 -19.42
N GLY A 274 11.55 -13.88 -19.18
CA GLY A 274 12.99 -13.59 -19.12
C GLY A 274 13.61 -13.47 -20.50
N ASP A 275 13.16 -14.30 -21.44
CA ASP A 275 13.49 -14.20 -22.85
C ASP A 275 12.23 -14.24 -23.74
N PRO A 276 11.79 -13.09 -24.27
CA PRO A 276 10.64 -13.01 -25.16
C PRO A 276 10.76 -13.82 -26.47
N SER A 277 11.95 -14.28 -26.89
CA SER A 277 12.05 -15.21 -28.03
C SER A 277 11.61 -16.64 -27.72
N LEU A 278 11.46 -17.01 -26.44
CA LEU A 278 10.94 -18.30 -26.01
C LEU A 278 9.41 -18.30 -25.89
N ALA A 279 8.78 -17.14 -26.08
CA ALA A 279 7.37 -16.95 -25.84
C ALA A 279 6.50 -17.63 -26.90
N ASP A 280 5.61 -18.51 -26.44
CA ASP A 280 4.59 -19.15 -27.25
C ASP A 280 3.23 -18.53 -26.97
N LEU A 281 2.69 -17.79 -27.96
CA LEU A 281 1.43 -17.06 -27.78
C LEU A 281 0.24 -17.97 -27.41
N PRO A 282 0.00 -19.12 -28.07
CA PRO A 282 -1.04 -20.07 -27.66
C PRO A 282 -0.98 -20.46 -26.18
N SER A 283 0.21 -20.79 -25.67
CA SER A 283 0.40 -21.14 -24.25
C SER A 283 0.08 -19.96 -23.32
N VAL A 284 0.47 -18.75 -23.71
CA VAL A 284 0.18 -17.52 -22.95
C VAL A 284 -1.31 -17.22 -22.92
N LEU A 285 -2.01 -17.33 -24.06
CA LEU A 285 -3.46 -17.12 -24.15
C LEU A 285 -4.21 -18.15 -23.31
N GLU A 286 -3.82 -19.43 -23.37
CA GLU A 286 -4.41 -20.48 -22.55
C GLU A 286 -4.28 -20.18 -21.05
N ALA A 287 -3.12 -19.71 -20.59
CA ALA A 287 -2.91 -19.34 -19.19
C ALA A 287 -3.62 -18.05 -18.77
N ILE A 288 -4.04 -17.19 -19.70
CA ILE A 288 -4.87 -16.01 -19.41
C ILE A 288 -6.35 -16.41 -19.33
N GLU A 289 -6.84 -17.19 -20.30
CA GLU A 289 -8.24 -17.56 -20.44
C GLU A 289 -8.67 -18.66 -19.47
N HIS A 290 -7.81 -19.66 -19.27
CA HIS A 290 -8.07 -20.86 -18.47
C HIS A 290 -6.98 -21.08 -17.42
N PRO A 291 -6.73 -20.11 -16.51
CA PRO A 291 -5.72 -20.24 -15.49
C PRO A 291 -6.10 -21.30 -14.45
N ARG A 292 -5.11 -22.02 -13.91
CA ARG A 292 -5.30 -22.92 -12.76
C ARG A 292 -5.30 -22.18 -11.44
N SER A 293 -4.61 -21.04 -11.39
CA SER A 293 -4.59 -20.16 -10.23
C SER A 293 -4.45 -18.69 -10.63
N GLY A 294 -4.82 -17.78 -9.71
CA GLY A 294 -4.59 -16.35 -9.91
C GLY A 294 -3.10 -16.00 -10.05
N PHE A 295 -2.21 -16.80 -9.44
CA PHE A 295 -0.76 -16.65 -9.57
C PHE A 295 -0.27 -17.02 -10.98
N GLU A 296 -0.78 -18.10 -11.56
CA GLU A 296 -0.53 -18.44 -12.97
C GLU A 296 -1.03 -17.33 -13.90
N GLN A 297 -2.27 -16.87 -13.72
CA GLN A 297 -2.86 -15.83 -14.58
C GLN A 297 -2.05 -14.52 -14.53
N TYR A 298 -1.57 -14.12 -13.35
CA TYR A 298 -0.70 -12.95 -13.20
C TYR A 298 0.61 -13.10 -13.99
N ASN A 299 1.25 -14.27 -13.92
CA ASN A 299 2.47 -14.54 -14.66
C ASN A 299 2.23 -14.63 -16.18
N ALA A 300 1.06 -15.10 -16.61
CA ALA A 300 0.67 -15.13 -18.00
C ALA A 300 0.50 -13.72 -18.58
N LEU A 301 -0.17 -12.83 -17.83
CA LEU A 301 -0.28 -11.41 -18.19
C LEU A 301 1.09 -10.73 -18.26
N LEU A 302 2.03 -11.06 -17.36
CA LEU A 302 3.40 -10.54 -17.44
C LEU A 302 4.14 -11.03 -18.69
N ALA A 303 4.00 -12.30 -19.04
CA ALA A 303 4.58 -12.87 -20.26
C ALA A 303 3.99 -12.20 -21.52
N ALA A 304 2.67 -12.06 -21.58
CA ALA A 304 1.97 -11.36 -22.66
C ALA A 304 2.46 -9.92 -22.83
N ARG A 305 2.68 -9.22 -21.73
CA ARG A 305 3.19 -7.85 -21.76
C ARG A 305 4.61 -7.76 -22.35
N GLY A 306 5.48 -8.72 -22.03
CA GLY A 306 6.82 -8.82 -22.61
C GLY A 306 6.81 -9.10 -24.12
N LEU A 307 5.80 -9.84 -24.59
CA LEU A 307 5.60 -10.19 -25.99
C LEU A 307 5.14 -9.00 -26.85
N LEU A 308 4.51 -7.97 -26.26
CA LEU A 308 3.88 -6.86 -26.99
C LEU A 308 4.76 -6.19 -28.05
N ALA A 309 6.07 -6.05 -27.79
CA ALA A 309 6.99 -5.39 -28.72
C ALA A 309 7.32 -6.24 -29.97
N ARG A 310 7.03 -7.54 -29.94
CA ARG A 310 7.36 -8.51 -31.01
C ARG A 310 6.11 -9.21 -31.56
N LEU A 311 4.93 -8.85 -31.05
CA LEU A 311 3.68 -9.50 -31.40
C LEU A 311 3.30 -9.19 -32.86
N PRO A 312 3.04 -10.21 -33.70
CA PRO A 312 2.57 -10.00 -35.06
C PRO A 312 1.23 -9.25 -35.07
N ALA A 313 1.00 -8.42 -36.09
CA ALA A 313 -0.25 -7.67 -36.22
C ALA A 313 -1.50 -8.57 -36.28
N THR A 314 -1.36 -9.78 -36.82
CA THR A 314 -2.42 -10.81 -36.87
C THR A 314 -2.83 -11.32 -35.48
N ASP A 315 -1.92 -11.27 -34.51
CA ASP A 315 -2.11 -11.84 -33.19
C ASP A 315 -2.53 -10.82 -32.12
N VAL A 316 -2.39 -9.53 -32.43
CA VAL A 316 -2.85 -8.41 -31.58
C VAL A 316 -4.33 -8.54 -31.23
N GLY A 317 -5.17 -8.94 -32.20
CA GLY A 317 -6.61 -9.14 -32.00
C GLY A 317 -6.89 -10.22 -30.96
N ARG A 318 -6.21 -11.37 -31.08
CA ARG A 318 -6.38 -12.53 -30.19
C ARG A 318 -5.99 -12.21 -28.74
N LEU A 319 -4.86 -11.52 -28.54
CA LEU A 319 -4.44 -11.12 -27.21
C LEU A 319 -5.39 -10.09 -26.59
N ARG A 320 -5.87 -9.13 -27.39
CA ARG A 320 -6.86 -8.14 -26.91
C ARG A 320 -8.13 -8.83 -26.46
N GLU A 321 -8.67 -9.74 -27.28
CA GLU A 321 -9.88 -10.49 -26.98
C GLU A 321 -9.74 -11.28 -25.68
N ALA A 322 -8.68 -12.10 -25.55
CA ALA A 322 -8.42 -12.89 -24.34
C ALA A 322 -8.36 -12.04 -23.05
N VAL A 323 -7.63 -10.91 -23.09
CA VAL A 323 -7.45 -10.04 -21.92
C VAL A 323 -8.73 -9.28 -21.58
N SER A 324 -9.41 -8.73 -22.60
CA SER A 324 -10.68 -8.00 -22.41
C SER A 324 -11.80 -8.92 -21.92
N GLY A 325 -11.88 -10.15 -22.45
CA GLY A 325 -12.85 -11.16 -22.03
C GLY A 325 -12.70 -11.50 -20.56
N GLN A 326 -11.48 -11.65 -20.06
CA GLN A 326 -11.20 -11.90 -18.65
C GLN A 326 -11.55 -10.71 -17.73
N LEU A 327 -11.49 -9.47 -18.20
CA LEU A 327 -11.92 -8.29 -17.41
C LEU A 327 -13.44 -8.18 -17.28
N VAL A 328 -14.18 -8.66 -18.29
CA VAL A 328 -15.65 -8.59 -18.32
C VAL A 328 -16.31 -9.85 -17.72
N ALA A 329 -15.59 -10.98 -17.72
CA ALA A 329 -16.10 -12.25 -17.20
C ALA A 329 -16.43 -12.16 -15.69
N PRO A 330 -17.59 -12.67 -15.23
CA PRO A 330 -17.99 -12.63 -13.81
C PRO A 330 -16.99 -13.29 -12.86
N ASP A 331 -16.40 -14.41 -13.29
CA ASP A 331 -15.41 -15.18 -12.54
C ASP A 331 -13.97 -14.93 -13.04
N GLY A 332 -13.77 -13.89 -13.85
CA GLY A 332 -12.50 -13.55 -14.47
C GLY A 332 -11.55 -12.78 -13.54
N ILE A 333 -10.92 -11.75 -14.09
CA ILE A 333 -9.98 -10.89 -13.38
C ILE A 333 -10.76 -9.93 -12.46
N PRO A 334 -10.55 -9.98 -11.12
CA PRO A 334 -11.27 -9.10 -10.20
C PRO A 334 -10.89 -7.64 -10.40
N TYR A 335 -11.88 -6.75 -10.35
CA TYR A 335 -11.68 -5.31 -10.41
C TYR A 335 -10.78 -4.79 -9.28
N GLY A 336 -9.86 -3.88 -9.60
CA GLY A 336 -8.91 -3.31 -8.64
C GLY A 336 -7.82 -4.27 -8.15
N SER A 337 -7.68 -5.43 -8.79
CA SER A 337 -6.58 -6.37 -8.54
C SER A 337 -5.33 -6.05 -9.36
N ASP A 338 -4.17 -6.55 -8.92
CA ASP A 338 -2.91 -6.44 -9.68
C ASP A 338 -3.03 -6.98 -11.11
N ARG A 339 -3.84 -8.03 -11.28
CA ARG A 339 -4.17 -8.63 -12.57
C ARG A 339 -4.97 -7.67 -13.45
N SER A 340 -5.97 -6.98 -12.89
CA SER A 340 -6.78 -5.99 -13.64
C SER A 340 -5.94 -4.82 -14.12
N TRP A 341 -5.06 -4.29 -13.26
CA TRP A 341 -4.14 -3.21 -13.65
C TRP A 341 -3.20 -3.62 -14.78
N LEU A 342 -2.66 -4.84 -14.70
CA LEU A 342 -1.76 -5.36 -15.72
C LEU A 342 -2.50 -5.60 -17.05
N ALA A 343 -3.72 -6.13 -16.99
CA ALA A 343 -4.60 -6.32 -18.13
C ALA A 343 -4.94 -4.98 -18.83
N GLU A 344 -5.35 -3.95 -18.09
CA GLU A 344 -5.62 -2.60 -18.63
C GLU A 344 -4.36 -1.98 -19.28
N LYS A 345 -3.19 -2.18 -18.66
CA LYS A 345 -1.92 -1.70 -19.22
C LYS A 345 -1.52 -2.41 -20.52
N ILE A 346 -1.90 -3.68 -20.67
CA ILE A 346 -1.73 -4.42 -21.92
C ILE A 346 -2.68 -3.87 -22.98
N LEU A 347 -3.96 -3.69 -22.66
CA LEU A 347 -4.97 -3.18 -23.60
C LEU A 347 -4.63 -1.77 -24.11
N SER A 348 -4.28 -0.84 -23.23
CA SER A 348 -3.88 0.52 -23.61
C SER A 348 -2.67 0.56 -24.56
N ARG A 349 -1.71 -0.36 -24.39
CA ARG A 349 -0.56 -0.51 -25.30
C ARG A 349 -0.98 -1.06 -26.66
N LEU A 350 -1.91 -2.00 -26.71
CA LEU A 350 -2.42 -2.58 -27.95
C LEU A 350 -3.26 -1.58 -28.77
N GLU A 351 -3.99 -0.70 -28.10
CA GLU A 351 -4.74 0.41 -28.71
C GLU A 351 -3.81 1.45 -29.34
N ALA A 352 -2.75 1.86 -28.64
CA ALA A 352 -1.77 2.80 -29.17
C ALA A 352 -1.10 2.31 -30.47
N THR A 353 -0.85 1.01 -30.60
CA THR A 353 -0.25 0.41 -31.79
C THR A 353 -1.21 0.36 -32.99
N THR A 354 -2.53 0.38 -32.77
CA THR A 354 -3.53 0.30 -33.86
C THR A 354 -3.77 1.65 -34.55
N VAL A 355 -3.26 2.76 -33.99
CA VAL A 355 -3.58 4.13 -34.44
C VAL A 355 -2.51 4.74 -35.36
N ILE A 356 -1.41 4.04 -35.70
CA ILE A 356 -0.43 4.56 -36.67
C ILE A 356 -0.91 4.24 -38.11
N PRO A 357 -1.36 5.22 -38.93
CA PRO A 357 -1.67 4.95 -40.32
C PRO A 357 -0.37 4.73 -41.09
N GLN A 358 -0.26 3.62 -41.80
CA GLN A 358 0.78 3.44 -42.81
C GLN A 358 0.64 4.57 -43.85
N GLN A 359 1.60 5.50 -43.89
CA GLN A 359 1.70 6.47 -44.97
C GLN A 359 1.88 5.70 -46.28
N ALA A 360 0.87 5.76 -47.14
CA ALA A 360 0.96 5.28 -48.51
C ALA A 360 2.07 6.05 -49.24
N GLY A 361 2.95 5.31 -49.92
CA GLY A 361 3.96 5.88 -50.82
C GLY A 361 3.34 6.70 -51.95
N PRO A 362 4.12 7.55 -52.63
CA PRO A 362 3.59 8.54 -53.56
C PRO A 362 2.88 7.84 -54.72
N ALA A 363 1.60 8.17 -54.90
CA ALA A 363 0.82 7.74 -56.05
C ALA A 363 1.33 8.48 -57.30
N ASP A 364 1.89 7.71 -58.22
CA ASP A 364 2.06 8.11 -59.62
C ASP A 364 0.70 8.49 -60.23
N GLY A 365 0.69 9.59 -60.98
CA GLY A 365 -0.41 9.91 -61.90
C GLY A 365 -1.34 11.04 -61.45
N ALA A 366 -0.83 12.27 -61.44
CA ALA A 366 -1.67 13.45 -61.61
C ALA A 366 -1.02 14.41 -62.62
N GLN A 367 -1.47 14.33 -63.87
CA GLN A 367 -1.15 15.30 -64.92
C GLN A 367 -1.74 16.67 -64.53
N PRO A 368 -0.95 17.76 -64.58
CA PRO A 368 -1.49 19.11 -64.43
C PRO A 368 -2.12 19.56 -65.75
N ALA A 369 -3.36 20.06 -65.68
CA ALA A 369 -4.06 20.70 -66.78
C ALA A 369 -3.37 22.01 -67.20
N GLU A 370 -3.23 22.21 -68.51
CA GLU A 370 -2.75 23.45 -69.14
C GLU A 370 -3.67 24.64 -68.87
N PRO A 371 -3.13 25.85 -68.65
CA PRO A 371 -3.84 27.09 -68.90
C PRO A 371 -3.46 27.66 -70.29
N ALA A 372 -4.48 27.99 -71.06
CA ALA A 372 -4.37 28.62 -72.37
C ALA A 372 -3.89 30.09 -72.28
N GLY A 373 -2.80 30.38 -73.01
CA GLY A 373 -2.61 31.56 -73.88
C GLY A 373 -2.37 32.96 -73.29
N ALA A 374 -1.21 33.56 -73.62
CA ALA A 374 -1.05 34.89 -74.29
C ALA A 374 0.47 35.12 -74.62
N PRO A 375 0.87 36.04 -75.52
CA PRO A 375 1.82 35.76 -76.60
C PRO A 375 3.26 36.31 -76.41
N GLN A 376 4.19 35.74 -77.18
CA GLN A 376 5.59 36.18 -77.36
C GLN A 376 5.71 37.62 -77.91
N PRO A 377 6.82 38.31 -77.59
CA PRO A 377 7.48 39.20 -78.55
C PRO A 377 8.90 38.72 -78.90
N ALA A 378 9.24 38.94 -80.17
CA ALA A 378 10.39 38.46 -80.90
C ALA A 378 11.73 39.14 -80.52
N GLU A 379 12.81 38.37 -80.65
CA GLU A 379 14.17 38.87 -80.85
C GLU A 379 14.30 39.64 -82.18
N PRO A 380 15.07 40.74 -82.21
CA PRO A 380 15.69 41.24 -83.43
C PRO A 380 17.21 40.93 -83.47
N PRO A 381 17.83 40.98 -84.65
CA PRO A 381 18.91 40.08 -85.02
C PRO A 381 20.33 40.67 -84.96
N GLN A 382 21.29 39.74 -84.86
CA GLN A 382 22.75 39.80 -85.08
C GLN A 382 23.62 40.51 -84.05
#